data_AF-A0A1G9J8K2-F1
#
_entry.id   AF-A0A1G9J8K2-F1
#
_cell.length_a   1.000
_cell.length_b   1.000
_cell.length_c   1.000
_cell.angle_alpha   90.00
_cell.angle_beta   90.00
_cell.angle_gamma   90.00
#
_symmetry.space_group_name_H-M   'P 1'
#
loop_
_entity.id
_entity.type
_entity.pdbx_description
1 polymer ?
#
loop_
_entity_poly.entity_id
_entity_poly.type
_entity_poly.pdbx_seq_one_letter_code
_entity_poly.pdbx_strand_id
1 'polypeptide(L)'
;MPVDGPFRLYAEAIPAGATLDVASFVEHVVHDLVELLLTDEYADRLDELAEAQPADPHEVQRPSDLRFESLVADLVDETSTKIPVYGAQVLRLAETLRKIAVPKPVPTQRTEGGAAA
;
A
#
# COMPACT_ATOMS: atom_id res chain seq x y z
N MET A 1 17.82 -10.91 21.74
CA MET A 1 18.05 -9.68 20.95
C MET A 1 16.73 -9.31 20.31
N PRO A 2 16.15 -8.11 20.55
CA PRO A 2 14.89 -7.77 19.90
C PRO A 2 15.13 -7.70 18.38
N VAL A 3 14.35 -8.47 17.63
CA VAL A 3 14.35 -8.43 16.17
C VAL A 3 13.62 -7.15 15.79
N ASP A 4 14.29 -6.21 15.12
CA ASP A 4 13.69 -4.96 14.62
C ASP A 4 12.83 -5.17 13.35
N GLY A 5 12.46 -6.42 13.06
CA GLY A 5 11.75 -6.84 11.86
C GLY A 5 12.58 -6.75 10.58
N PRO A 6 12.24 -7.53 9.53
CA PRO A 6 12.91 -7.42 8.24
C PRO A 6 12.50 -6.15 7.46
N PHE A 7 11.32 -5.60 7.73
CA PHE A 7 10.74 -4.48 6.98
C PHE A 7 10.99 -3.15 7.67
N ARG A 8 11.58 -2.20 6.96
CA ARG A 8 11.69 -0.81 7.42
C ARG A 8 10.36 -0.09 7.20
N LEU A 9 9.92 0.67 8.20
CA LEU A 9 8.68 1.43 8.18
C LEU A 9 8.96 2.87 8.60
N TYR A 10 8.49 3.82 7.79
CA TYR A 10 8.56 5.24 8.10
C TYR A 10 7.17 5.85 8.08
N ALA A 11 6.96 6.89 8.88
CA ALA A 11 5.69 7.61 8.93
C ALA A 11 5.95 9.10 8.66
N GLU A 12 5.25 9.64 7.67
CA GLU A 12 5.29 11.06 7.30
C GLU A 12 3.96 11.72 7.64
N ALA A 13 4.02 12.94 8.20
CA ALA A 13 2.81 13.69 8.52
C ALA A 13 2.16 14.27 7.26
N ILE A 14 0.85 14.10 7.14
CA ILE A 14 0.01 14.78 6.15
C ILE A 14 -1.08 15.59 6.87
N PRO A 15 -1.77 16.53 6.19
CA PRO A 15 -2.91 17.21 6.80
C PRO A 15 -3.91 16.19 7.36
N ALA A 16 -4.21 16.31 8.67
CA ALA A 16 -5.12 15.43 9.42
C ALA A 16 -4.74 13.93 9.47
N GLY A 17 -3.50 13.54 9.17
CA GLY A 17 -3.12 12.13 9.21
C GLY A 17 -1.62 11.85 9.05
N ALA A 18 -1.32 10.59 8.72
CA ALA A 18 0.03 10.14 8.41
C ALA A 18 0.02 9.21 7.18
N THR A 19 1.06 9.29 6.36
CA THR A 19 1.38 8.31 5.32
C THR A 19 2.43 7.34 5.87
N LEU A 20 2.26 6.05 5.61
CA LEU A 20 3.24 5.02 5.95
C LEU A 20 4.04 4.65 4.69
N ASP A 21 5.36 4.80 4.76
CA ASP A 21 6.26 4.24 3.77
C ASP A 21 6.47 2.75 4.08
N VAL A 22 5.97 1.91 3.17
CA VAL A 22 6.00 0.45 3.23
C VAL A 22 6.80 -0.16 2.07
N ALA A 23 7.67 0.62 1.42
CA ALA A 23 8.38 0.21 0.20
C ALA A 23 9.09 -1.14 0.33
N SER A 24 9.76 -1.39 1.46
CA SER A 24 10.47 -2.64 1.72
C SER A 24 9.54 -3.87 1.78
N PHE A 25 8.29 -3.69 2.22
CA PHE A 25 7.30 -4.77 2.20
C PHE A 25 6.75 -4.98 0.79
N VAL A 26 6.48 -3.88 0.06
CA VAL A 26 6.03 -3.96 -1.34
C VAL A 26 7.07 -4.67 -2.21
N GLU A 27 8.35 -4.37 -2.03
CA GLU A 27 9.44 -5.06 -2.73
C GLU A 27 9.43 -6.57 -2.49
N HIS A 28 9.19 -7.00 -1.25
CA HIS A 28 9.08 -8.42 -0.90
C HIS A 28 7.84 -9.06 -1.54
N VAL A 29 6.67 -8.43 -1.48
CA VAL A 29 5.45 -8.92 -2.14
C VAL A 29 5.62 -9.02 -3.65
N VAL A 30 6.30 -8.04 -4.27
CA VAL A 30 6.60 -8.05 -5.71
C VAL A 30 7.55 -9.20 -6.05
N HIS A 31 8.54 -9.48 -5.20
CA HIS A 31 9.41 -10.63 -5.38
C HIS A 31 8.63 -11.94 -5.34
N ASP A 32 7.79 -12.14 -4.34
CA ASP A 32 6.94 -13.33 -4.20
C ASP A 32 6.00 -13.49 -5.41
N LEU A 33 5.41 -12.38 -5.88
CA LEU A 33 4.56 -12.37 -7.07
C LEU A 33 5.34 -12.78 -8.32
N VAL A 34 6.56 -12.27 -8.50
CA VAL A 34 7.41 -12.68 -9.62
C VAL A 34 7.76 -14.16 -9.54
N GLU A 35 8.08 -14.69 -8.34
CA GLU A 35 8.31 -16.12 -8.16
C GLU A 35 7.09 -16.97 -8.50
N LEU A 36 5.89 -16.55 -8.08
CA LEU A 36 4.63 -17.22 -8.42
C LEU A 36 4.38 -17.22 -9.93
N LEU A 37 4.54 -16.07 -10.60
CA LEU A 37 4.37 -15.94 -12.05
C LEU A 37 5.38 -16.75 -12.87
N LEU A 38 6.50 -17.14 -12.27
CA LEU A 38 7.48 -18.03 -12.91
C LEU A 38 7.12 -19.53 -12.79
N THR A 39 6.06 -19.87 -12.05
CA THR A 39 5.53 -21.24 -12.02
C THR A 39 4.62 -21.49 -13.22
N ASP A 40 4.64 -22.72 -13.74
CA ASP A 40 3.84 -23.12 -14.93
C ASP A 40 2.35 -22.76 -14.76
N GLU A 41 1.78 -22.92 -13.56
CA GLU A 41 0.35 -22.64 -13.29
C GLU A 41 -0.04 -21.18 -13.56
N TYR A 42 0.73 -20.22 -13.05
CA TYR A 42 0.40 -18.80 -13.19
C TYR A 42 0.98 -18.19 -14.46
N ALA A 43 2.07 -18.73 -14.99
CA ALA A 43 2.65 -18.34 -16.27
C ALA A 43 1.65 -18.58 -17.41
N ASP A 44 1.10 -19.80 -17.51
CA ASP A 44 0.14 -20.16 -18.56
C ASP A 44 -1.11 -19.25 -18.52
N ARG A 45 -1.61 -18.96 -17.31
CA ARG A 45 -2.78 -18.09 -17.11
C ARG A 45 -2.50 -16.63 -17.50
N LEU A 46 -1.29 -16.15 -17.25
CA LEU A 46 -0.87 -14.81 -17.67
C LEU A 46 -0.73 -14.73 -19.19
N ASP A 47 -0.18 -15.76 -19.83
CA ASP A 47 -0.06 -15.85 -21.28
C ASP A 47 -1.43 -15.91 -21.95
N GLU A 48 -2.35 -16.74 -21.44
CA GLU A 48 -3.74 -16.80 -21.91
C GLU A 48 -4.44 -15.43 -21.82
N LEU A 49 -4.16 -14.65 -20.76
CA LEU A 49 -4.68 -13.30 -20.60
C LEU A 49 -4.07 -12.31 -21.59
N ALA A 50 -2.77 -12.41 -21.86
CA ALA A 50 -2.09 -11.58 -22.83
C ALA A 50 -2.62 -11.84 -24.25
N GLU A 51 -2.88 -13.09 -24.58
CA GLU A 51 -3.48 -13.50 -25.86
C GLU A 51 -4.95 -13.13 -25.98
N ALA A 52 -5.70 -13.15 -24.87
CA ALA A 52 -7.12 -12.84 -24.82
C ALA A 52 -7.44 -11.33 -24.76
N GLN A 53 -6.44 -10.43 -24.83
CA GLN A 53 -6.72 -9.00 -24.83
C GLN A 53 -7.68 -8.63 -25.97
N PRO A 54 -8.85 -8.03 -25.65
CA PRO A 54 -9.84 -7.75 -26.67
C PRO A 54 -9.30 -6.68 -27.62
N ALA A 55 -9.43 -6.95 -28.93
CA ALA A 55 -9.13 -5.97 -29.96
C ALA A 55 -10.14 -4.79 -29.96
N ASP A 56 -11.31 -4.96 -29.33
CA ASP A 56 -12.37 -3.96 -29.23
C ASP A 56 -12.62 -3.58 -27.75
N PRO A 57 -12.36 -2.31 -27.35
CA PRO A 57 -12.59 -1.82 -25.99
C PRO A 57 -14.08 -1.72 -25.59
N HIS A 58 -15.03 -2.00 -26.48
CA HIS A 58 -16.46 -1.99 -26.22
C HIS A 58 -17.10 -3.38 -26.10
N GLU A 59 -16.30 -4.45 -26.13
CA GLU A 59 -16.80 -5.81 -25.97
C GLU A 59 -17.37 -6.02 -24.55
N VAL A 60 -18.63 -6.47 -24.48
CA VAL A 60 -19.30 -6.75 -23.20
C VAL A 60 -18.83 -8.10 -22.67
N GLN A 61 -17.93 -8.06 -21.70
CA GLN A 61 -17.41 -9.25 -21.01
C GLN A 61 -18.49 -9.88 -20.13
N ARG A 62 -18.68 -11.20 -20.24
CA ARG A 62 -19.54 -11.99 -19.34
C ARG A 62 -18.77 -12.31 -18.05
N PRO A 63 -19.45 -12.72 -16.96
CA PRO A 63 -18.76 -13.11 -15.73
C PRO A 63 -17.73 -14.25 -15.90
N SER A 64 -17.90 -15.12 -16.90
CA SER A 64 -16.93 -16.14 -17.30
C SER A 64 -15.64 -15.59 -17.92
N ASP A 65 -15.64 -14.30 -18.26
CA ASP A 65 -14.58 -13.62 -19.01
C ASP A 65 -13.73 -12.74 -18.07
N LEU A 66 -14.05 -12.72 -16.76
CA LEU A 66 -13.29 -12.04 -15.69
C LEU A 66 -12.00 -12.78 -15.32
N ARG A 67 -11.26 -13.22 -16.34
CA ARG A 67 -10.00 -13.97 -16.18
C ARG A 67 -8.95 -13.11 -15.49
N PHE A 68 -8.95 -11.80 -15.76
CA PHE A 68 -8.00 -10.85 -15.17
C PHE A 68 -8.25 -10.73 -13.67
N GLU A 69 -9.50 -10.46 -13.28
CA GLU A 69 -9.91 -10.34 -11.88
C GLU A 69 -9.69 -11.65 -11.12
N SER A 70 -9.93 -12.79 -11.78
CA SER A 70 -9.70 -14.11 -11.17
C SER A 70 -8.20 -14.37 -10.92
N LEU A 71 -7.34 -14.06 -11.90
CA LEU A 71 -5.89 -14.18 -11.70
C LEU A 71 -5.39 -13.24 -10.60
N VAL A 72 -5.89 -11.99 -10.58
CA VAL A 72 -5.55 -11.02 -9.53
C VAL A 72 -5.97 -11.53 -8.15
N ALA A 73 -7.19 -12.08 -8.02
CA ALA A 73 -7.67 -12.62 -6.76
C ALA A 73 -6.80 -13.77 -6.26
N ASP A 74 -6.46 -14.73 -7.13
CA ASP A 74 -5.63 -15.87 -6.77
C ASP A 74 -4.21 -15.44 -6.36
N LEU A 75 -3.59 -14.51 -7.10
CA LEU A 75 -2.27 -13.96 -6.73
C LEU A 75 -2.30 -13.16 -5.42
N VAL A 76 -3.41 -12.49 -5.10
CA VAL A 76 -3.59 -11.81 -3.82
C VAL A 76 -3.73 -12.80 -2.66
N ASP A 77 -4.42 -13.92 -2.87
CA ASP A 77 -4.58 -14.97 -1.85
C ASP A 77 -3.25 -15.67 -1.52
N GLU A 78 -2.35 -15.79 -2.50
CA GLU A 78 -1.02 -16.37 -2.31
C GLU A 78 0.00 -15.37 -1.73
N THR A 79 -0.25 -14.06 -1.82
CA THR A 79 0.69 -13.04 -1.35
C THR A 79 0.36 -12.51 0.04
N SER A 80 1.39 -12.08 0.78
CA SER A 80 1.17 -11.50 2.10
C SER A 80 0.51 -10.12 1.99
N THR A 81 -0.57 -9.93 2.76
CA THR A 81 -1.27 -8.64 2.90
C THR A 81 -0.95 -7.94 4.22
N LYS A 82 -0.13 -8.57 5.08
CA LYS A 82 0.13 -8.10 6.45
C LYS A 82 1.61 -7.88 6.66
N ILE A 83 1.96 -6.68 7.14
CA ILE A 83 3.32 -6.33 7.51
C ILE A 83 3.55 -6.68 8.98
N PRO A 84 4.41 -7.65 9.31
CA PRO A 84 4.75 -7.91 10.69
C PRO A 84 5.70 -6.84 11.22
N VAL A 85 5.35 -6.25 12.37
CA VAL A 85 6.16 -5.24 13.06
C VAL A 85 6.55 -5.79 14.42
N TYR A 86 7.84 -5.73 14.76
CA TYR A 86 8.38 -6.43 15.93
C TYR A 86 9.02 -5.50 16.95
N GLY A 87 8.99 -5.93 18.21
CA GLY A 87 9.82 -5.39 19.29
C GLY A 87 9.81 -3.86 19.39
N ALA A 88 11.01 -3.27 19.43
CA ALA A 88 11.18 -1.83 19.60
C ALA A 88 10.63 -1.02 18.42
N GLN A 89 10.55 -1.59 17.21
CA GLN A 89 9.97 -0.93 16.05
C GLN A 89 8.48 -0.61 16.26
N VAL A 90 7.72 -1.50 16.91
CA VAL A 90 6.31 -1.26 17.27
C VAL A 90 6.19 0.00 18.13
N LEU A 91 7.03 0.11 19.16
CA LEU A 91 7.02 1.24 20.09
C LEU A 91 7.41 2.55 19.38
N ARG A 92 8.45 2.52 18.54
CA ARG A 92 8.89 3.69 17.76
C ARG A 92 7.81 4.16 16.80
N LEU A 93 7.16 3.25 16.08
CA LEU A 93 6.07 3.58 15.16
C LEU A 93 4.89 4.21 15.92
N ALA A 94 4.49 3.61 17.04
CA ALA A 94 3.41 4.15 17.87
C ALA A 94 3.73 5.55 18.41
N GLU A 95 4.97 5.79 18.85
CA GLU A 95 5.40 7.11 19.32
C GLU A 95 5.37 8.16 18.21
N THR A 96 5.88 7.82 17.02
CA THR A 96 5.85 8.70 15.84
C THR A 96 4.42 9.06 15.45
N LEU A 97 3.52 8.07 15.35
CA LEU A 97 2.12 8.30 15.00
C LEU A 97 1.40 9.17 16.05
N ARG A 98 1.67 8.96 17.34
CA ARG A 98 1.14 9.83 18.40
C ARG A 98 1.57 11.28 18.21
N LYS A 99 2.85 11.52 17.90
CA LYS A 99 3.37 12.88 17.65
C LYS A 99 2.70 13.53 16.43
N ILE A 100 2.43 12.77 15.37
CA ILE A 100 1.74 13.27 14.17
C ILE A 100 0.28 13.61 14.47
N ALA A 101 -0.40 12.77 15.27
CA ALA A 101 -1.82 12.93 15.58
C ALA A 101 -2.13 14.12 16.51
N VAL A 102 -1.16 14.68 17.23
CA VAL A 102 -1.39 15.86 18.08
C VAL A 102 -1.76 17.07 17.20
N PRO A 103 -2.94 17.69 17.41
CA PRO A 103 -3.33 18.88 16.67
C PRO A 103 -2.30 19.99 16.86
N LYS A 104 -1.74 20.49 15.77
CA LYS A 104 -0.85 21.65 15.82
C LYS A 104 -1.70 22.92 15.97
N PRO A 105 -1.43 23.79 16.96
CA PRO A 105 -2.15 25.04 17.09
C PRO A 105 -1.93 25.88 15.83
N VAL A 106 -3.01 26.22 15.15
CA VAL A 106 -2.99 27.18 14.05
C VAL A 106 -2.72 28.55 14.67
N PRO A 107 -1.69 29.29 14.22
CA PRO A 107 -1.44 30.63 14.74
C PRO A 107 -2.67 31.50 14.51
N THR A 108 -3.31 31.95 15.59
CA THR A 108 -4.45 32.84 15.54
C THR A 108 -4.00 34.13 14.85
N GLN A 109 -4.63 34.46 13.72
CA GLN A 109 -4.36 35.66 12.96
C GLN A 109 -4.49 36.88 13.90
N ARG A 110 -3.38 37.57 14.13
CA ARG A 110 -3.30 38.75 14.98
C ARG A 110 -4.32 39.77 14.50
N THR A 111 -5.26 40.13 15.38
CA THR A 111 -6.26 41.18 15.16
C THR A 111 -5.57 42.55 15.07
N GLU A 112 -4.95 42.86 13.94
CA GLU A 112 -4.50 44.21 13.59
C GLU A 112 -5.65 44.96 12.90
N GLY A 113 -6.59 45.40 13.73
CA GLY A 113 -7.68 46.32 13.36
C GLY A 113 -7.78 47.45 14.38
N GLY A 114 -6.63 47.99 14.79
CA GLY A 114 -6.53 49.12 15.70
C GLY A 114 -6.19 50.40 14.94
N ALA A 115 -7.09 51.37 15.06
CA ALA A 115 -6.93 52.81 14.81
C ALA A 115 -6.92 53.32 13.34
N ALA A 116 -8.07 53.87 12.94
CA ALA A 116 -8.15 55.25 12.46
C ALA A 116 -9.57 55.78 12.73
N ALA A 117 -9.69 56.58 13.79
CA ALA A 117 -10.83 57.45 14.08
C ALA A 117 -10.36 58.90 13.88
#